data_AF-A0A4U0TYZ4-F1
#
_entry.id   AF-A0A4U0TYZ4-F1
#
_cell.length_a   1.000
_cell.length_b   1.000
_cell.length_c   1.000
_cell.angle_alpha   90.00
_cell.angle_beta   90.00
_cell.angle_gamma   90.00
#
_symmetry.space_group_name_H-M   'P 1'
#
loop_
_entity.id
_entity.type
_entity.pdbx_description
1 polymer ?
#
loop_
_entity_poly.entity_id
_entity_poly.type
_entity_poly.pdbx_seq_one_letter_code
_entity_poly.pdbx_strand_id
1 'polypeptide(L)'
;MLPPVESSVLVTNPKFEVLYRDLCANKLDKNGTSKLDVKSQKERDAPRLELYRMCLEDAKREVIRASLRDAAYRDDALPDDLRELVALAAAILGGEVSNEDRELVNAELESFNTRTTAIGTAISKRWNEDASTLRQLLGIEAHRAATSIPQTIQNLKMSTSKSQLQLDHSRLALAGNIDHFHALHRQILESSIRILEQTIHGSVARSAKAKTEYLATVAEGMEKKVGLQHAQLIQQFYTPDVQAALRNQADSMRKESAVLKMKVRDAEGKLKEYQAAKGMQGMAKQYAEITRASKTVKEEIARL
;
A
#
# COMPACT_ATOMS: atom_id res chain seq x y z
N MET A 1 -1.63 36.39 3.28
CA MET A 1 -1.09 35.90 2.00
C MET A 1 -2.23 35.59 1.06
N LEU A 2 -2.20 36.11 -0.17
CA LEU A 2 -3.01 35.52 -1.23
C LEU A 2 -2.46 34.11 -1.50
N PRO A 3 -3.33 33.09 -1.67
CA PRO A 3 -2.87 31.74 -1.94
C PRO A 3 -2.09 31.71 -3.26
N PRO A 4 -1.00 30.93 -3.35
CA PRO A 4 -0.23 30.81 -4.58
C PRO A 4 -1.13 30.28 -5.70
N VAL A 5 -1.22 31.06 -6.79
CA VAL A 5 -1.99 30.69 -7.98
C VAL A 5 -1.14 29.82 -8.89
N GLU A 6 -1.75 28.80 -9.50
CA GLU A 6 -1.06 27.94 -10.47
C GLU A 6 -0.48 28.74 -11.64
N SER A 7 0.73 28.38 -12.05
CA SER A 7 1.45 29.02 -13.16
C SER A 7 0.70 28.92 -14.49
N SER A 8 -0.09 27.86 -14.70
CA SER A 8 -1.00 27.68 -15.85
C SER A 8 -2.03 28.81 -15.95
N VAL A 9 -2.62 29.22 -14.83
CA VAL A 9 -3.67 30.25 -14.75
C VAL A 9 -3.09 31.65 -14.98
N LEU A 10 -1.88 31.89 -14.47
CA LEU A 10 -1.15 33.16 -14.65
C LEU A 10 -0.76 33.36 -16.12
N VAL A 11 -0.25 32.30 -16.79
CA VAL A 11 0.10 32.34 -18.22
C VAL A 11 -1.15 32.52 -19.10
N THR A 12 -2.28 31.92 -18.72
CA THR A 12 -3.54 32.05 -19.47
C THR A 12 -4.15 33.45 -19.34
N ASN A 13 -3.86 34.18 -18.26
CA ASN A 13 -4.46 35.48 -17.94
C ASN A 13 -3.38 36.53 -17.60
N PRO A 14 -2.70 37.13 -18.59
CA PRO A 14 -1.57 38.02 -18.36
C PRO A 14 -1.94 39.31 -17.60
N LYS A 15 -3.17 39.81 -17.75
CA LYS A 15 -3.66 40.96 -16.96
C LYS A 15 -3.81 40.61 -15.47
N PHE A 16 -4.22 39.38 -15.18
CA PHE A 16 -4.34 38.88 -13.81
C PHE A 16 -2.97 38.65 -13.18
N GLU A 17 -1.99 38.16 -13.94
CA GLU A 17 -0.60 38.03 -13.49
C GLU A 17 -0.01 39.38 -13.04
N VAL A 18 -0.19 40.43 -13.85
CA VAL A 18 0.29 41.78 -13.51
C VAL A 18 -0.38 42.30 -12.23
N LEU A 19 -1.69 42.11 -12.09
CA LEU A 19 -2.44 42.51 -10.90
C LEU A 19 -2.01 41.70 -9.66
N TYR A 20 -1.88 40.39 -9.79
CA TYR A 20 -1.46 39.51 -8.69
C TYR A 20 -0.05 39.86 -8.20
N ARG A 21 0.86 40.18 -9.14
CA ARG A 21 2.21 40.66 -8.82
C ARG A 21 2.17 42.03 -8.15
N ASP A 22 1.40 42.98 -8.65
CA ASP A 22 1.27 44.33 -8.06
C ASP A 22 0.66 44.28 -6.65
N LEU A 23 -0.36 43.44 -6.45
CA LEU A 23 -0.97 43.22 -5.15
C LEU A 23 0.04 42.61 -4.16
N CYS A 24 0.76 41.57 -4.56
CA CYS A 24 1.76 40.91 -3.71
C CYS A 24 3.00 41.75 -3.44
N ALA A 25 3.45 42.56 -4.41
CA ALA A 25 4.68 43.34 -4.30
C ALA A 25 4.45 44.71 -3.66
N ASN A 26 3.44 45.45 -4.12
CA ASN A 26 3.30 46.88 -3.84
C ASN A 26 2.13 47.22 -2.91
N LYS A 27 1.05 46.45 -2.94
CA LYS A 27 -0.19 46.82 -2.22
C LYS A 27 -0.43 46.07 -0.93
N LEU A 28 0.06 44.84 -0.78
CA LEU A 28 -0.20 43.98 0.38
C LEU A 28 1.09 43.57 1.08
N ASP A 29 1.06 43.53 2.41
CA ASP A 29 2.07 42.90 3.24
C ASP A 29 1.95 41.37 3.22
N LYS A 30 2.98 40.68 3.70
CA LYS A 30 3.00 39.22 3.87
C LYS A 30 1.78 38.69 4.64
N ASN A 31 1.22 39.51 5.54
CA ASN A 31 0.06 39.15 6.35
C ASN A 31 -1.29 39.37 5.62
N GLY A 32 -1.29 39.91 4.39
CA GLY A 32 -2.49 40.20 3.60
C GLY A 32 -3.13 41.55 3.92
N THR A 33 -2.52 42.37 4.78
CA THR A 33 -2.93 43.74 5.06
C THR A 33 -2.42 44.69 3.98
N SER A 34 -3.13 45.77 3.70
CA SER A 34 -2.63 46.77 2.76
C SER A 34 -1.39 47.50 3.30
N LYS A 35 -0.40 47.72 2.44
CA LYS A 35 0.74 48.61 2.69
C LYS A 35 0.23 50.05 2.70
N LEU A 36 -0.21 50.54 3.86
CA LEU A 36 -0.56 51.96 4.02
C LEU A 36 0.71 52.81 4.16
N ASP A 37 0.63 54.07 3.74
CA ASP A 37 1.63 55.08 4.07
C ASP A 37 1.77 55.22 5.60
N VAL A 38 2.96 55.52 6.08
CA VAL A 38 3.28 55.64 7.52
C VAL A 38 2.37 56.66 8.20
N LYS A 39 1.98 57.73 7.50
CA LYS A 39 1.04 58.73 8.02
C LYS A 39 -0.37 58.17 8.16
N SER A 40 -0.92 57.52 7.13
CA SER A 40 -2.24 56.89 7.19
C SER A 40 -2.28 55.71 8.17
N GLN A 41 -1.16 55.02 8.38
CA GLN A 41 -1.05 53.97 9.39
C GLN A 41 -1.12 54.55 10.81
N LYS A 42 -0.42 55.66 11.07
CA LYS A 42 -0.52 56.39 12.36
C LYS A 42 -1.93 56.88 12.64
N GLU A 43 -2.63 57.40 11.64
CA GLU A 43 -4.03 57.83 11.76
C GLU A 43 -4.97 56.67 12.10
N ARG A 44 -4.67 55.44 11.63
CA ARG A 44 -5.44 54.23 11.99
C ARG A 44 -5.07 53.66 13.36
N ASP A 45 -3.82 53.79 13.77
CA ASP A 45 -3.35 53.24 15.05
C ASP A 45 -3.69 54.14 16.24
N ALA A 46 -3.80 55.46 16.04
CA ALA A 46 -4.24 56.40 17.08
C ALA A 46 -5.59 56.02 17.75
N PRO A 47 -6.70 55.82 17.01
CA PRO A 47 -7.97 55.41 17.61
C PRO A 47 -7.90 54.00 18.20
N ARG A 48 -7.05 53.11 17.67
CA ARG A 48 -6.86 51.77 18.25
C ARG A 48 -6.19 51.83 19.62
N LEU A 49 -5.21 52.71 19.79
CA LEU A 49 -4.56 52.94 21.08
C LEU A 49 -5.54 53.56 22.08
N GLU A 50 -6.39 54.49 21.63
CA GLU A 50 -7.42 55.10 22.45
C GLU A 50 -8.48 54.08 22.88
N LEU A 51 -9.00 53.27 21.94
CA LEU A 51 -9.91 52.17 22.24
C LEU A 51 -9.27 51.16 23.19
N TYR A 52 -8.01 50.78 22.99
CA TYR A 52 -7.30 49.89 23.89
C TYR A 52 -7.21 50.48 25.30
N ARG A 53 -6.91 51.77 25.42
CA ARG A 53 -6.90 52.47 26.72
C ARG A 53 -8.28 52.47 27.37
N MET A 54 -9.33 52.77 26.61
CA MET A 54 -10.71 52.76 27.12
C MET A 54 -11.12 51.36 27.59
N CYS A 55 -10.90 50.33 26.78
CA CYS A 55 -11.17 48.95 27.15
C CYS A 55 -10.36 48.49 28.37
N LEU A 56 -9.11 48.95 28.50
CA LEU A 56 -8.28 48.65 29.66
C LEU A 56 -8.85 49.29 30.93
N GLU A 57 -9.26 50.56 30.87
CA GLU A 57 -9.87 51.24 32.01
C GLU A 57 -11.23 50.63 32.38
N ASP A 58 -12.02 50.25 31.39
CA ASP A 58 -13.29 49.54 31.59
C ASP A 58 -13.07 48.17 32.25
N ALA A 59 -12.14 47.37 31.73
CA ALA A 59 -11.78 46.08 32.30
C ALA A 59 -11.27 46.21 33.75
N LYS A 60 -10.46 47.23 34.06
CA LYS A 60 -10.03 47.50 35.44
C LYS A 60 -11.22 47.77 36.37
N ARG A 61 -12.16 48.61 35.92
CA ARG A 61 -13.37 48.93 36.68
C ARG A 61 -14.24 47.69 36.90
N GLU A 62 -14.43 46.87 35.88
CA GLU A 62 -15.17 45.62 35.99
C GLU A 62 -14.51 44.64 36.96
N VAL A 63 -13.19 44.49 36.91
CA VAL A 63 -12.44 43.62 37.84
C VAL A 63 -12.63 44.09 39.28
N ILE A 64 -12.51 45.41 39.53
CA ILE A 64 -12.73 45.98 40.87
C ILE A 64 -14.18 45.78 41.32
N ARG A 65 -15.16 46.05 40.44
CA ARG A 65 -16.58 45.87 40.75
C ARG A 65 -16.90 44.42 41.08
N ALA A 66 -16.44 43.46 40.28
CA ALA A 66 -16.62 42.04 40.51
C ALA A 66 -15.96 41.61 41.83
N SER A 67 -14.76 42.12 42.12
CA SER A 67 -14.05 41.81 43.36
C SER A 67 -14.78 42.35 44.60
N LEU A 68 -15.33 43.58 44.52
CA LEU A 68 -16.14 44.16 45.60
C LEU A 68 -17.45 43.39 45.81
N ARG A 69 -18.12 42.95 44.74
CA ARG A 69 -19.32 42.11 44.83
C ARG A 69 -19.00 40.76 45.46
N ASP A 70 -17.94 40.11 45.03
CA ASP A 70 -17.53 38.83 45.60
C ASP A 70 -17.16 38.99 47.09
N ALA A 71 -16.46 40.07 47.46
CA ALA A 71 -16.13 40.38 48.84
C ALA A 71 -17.36 40.72 49.71
N ALA A 72 -18.43 41.26 49.12
CA ALA A 72 -19.69 41.55 49.80
C ALA A 72 -20.57 40.30 50.00
N TYR A 73 -20.62 39.38 49.03
CA TYR A 73 -21.65 38.34 49.00
C TYR A 73 -21.12 36.91 49.13
N ARG A 74 -19.83 36.67 48.90
CA ARG A 74 -19.27 35.31 48.82
C ARG A 74 -18.18 35.01 49.84
N ASP A 75 -17.58 36.03 50.42
CA ASP A 75 -16.40 35.88 51.27
C ASP A 75 -16.67 36.34 52.71
N ASP A 76 -16.23 35.55 53.69
CA ASP A 76 -16.30 35.87 55.12
C ASP A 76 -15.03 36.57 55.62
N ALA A 77 -14.12 36.92 54.70
CA ALA A 77 -12.89 37.64 55.03
C ALA A 77 -13.11 39.04 55.62
N LEU A 78 -14.29 39.64 55.43
CA LEU A 78 -14.65 40.95 55.96
C LEU A 78 -15.65 40.85 57.13
N PRO A 79 -15.45 41.64 58.21
CA PRO A 79 -16.46 41.87 59.24
C PRO A 79 -17.79 42.34 58.64
N ASP A 80 -18.90 41.95 59.26
CA ASP A 80 -20.26 42.21 58.76
C ASP A 80 -20.52 43.71 58.51
N ASP A 81 -20.07 44.58 59.42
CA ASP A 81 -20.15 46.05 59.28
C ASP A 81 -19.44 46.58 58.00
N LEU A 82 -18.36 45.94 57.56
CA LEU A 82 -17.64 46.33 56.35
C LEU A 82 -18.25 45.70 55.10
N ARG A 83 -18.92 44.56 55.26
CA ARG A 83 -19.56 43.82 54.18
C ARG A 83 -20.77 44.57 53.63
N GLU A 84 -21.61 45.11 54.50
CA GLU A 84 -22.76 45.94 54.12
C GLU A 84 -22.32 47.21 53.39
N LEU A 85 -21.23 47.81 53.87
CA LEU A 85 -20.64 49.03 53.33
C LEU A 85 -20.00 48.79 51.95
N VAL A 86 -19.34 47.64 51.76
CA VAL A 86 -18.82 47.19 50.47
C VAL A 86 -19.94 46.79 49.50
N ALA A 87 -21.02 46.18 49.99
CA ALA A 87 -22.20 45.83 49.19
C ALA A 87 -22.86 47.09 48.62
N LEU A 88 -23.01 48.13 49.43
CA LEU A 88 -23.56 49.41 49.04
C LEU A 88 -22.66 50.14 48.03
N ALA A 89 -21.35 50.17 48.28
CA ALA A 89 -20.38 50.72 47.34
C ALA A 89 -20.40 49.97 45.98
N ALA A 90 -20.53 48.64 46.00
CA ALA A 90 -20.64 47.82 44.80
C ALA A 90 -21.96 48.06 44.03
N ALA A 91 -23.07 48.32 44.73
CA ALA A 91 -24.36 48.68 44.14
C ALA A 91 -24.31 50.07 43.48
N ILE A 92 -23.68 51.05 44.13
CA ILE A 92 -23.47 52.40 43.56
C ILE A 92 -22.60 52.34 42.31
N LEU A 93 -21.50 51.57 42.36
CA LEU A 93 -20.60 51.37 41.21
C LEU A 93 -21.27 50.59 40.07
N GLY A 94 -22.28 49.76 40.40
CA GLY A 94 -23.11 49.04 39.43
C GLY A 94 -24.22 49.90 38.81
N GLY A 95 -24.46 51.11 39.33
CA GLY A 95 -25.56 51.98 38.90
C GLY A 95 -26.93 51.53 39.41
N GLU A 96 -26.97 50.72 40.46
CA GLU A 96 -28.20 50.15 41.04
C GLU A 96 -28.89 51.13 42.02
N VAL A 97 -28.22 52.23 42.38
CA VAL A 97 -28.72 53.28 43.28
C VAL A 97 -29.10 54.52 42.47
N SER A 98 -30.32 55.03 42.67
CA SER A 98 -30.83 56.25 42.02
C SER A 98 -30.00 57.49 42.41
N ASN A 99 -29.95 58.50 41.54
CA ASN A 99 -29.21 59.73 41.80
C ASN A 99 -29.74 60.52 43.01
N GLU A 100 -31.02 60.34 43.36
CA GLU A 100 -31.68 60.99 44.49
C GLU A 100 -31.23 60.40 45.83
N ASP A 101 -30.94 59.10 45.86
CA ASP A 101 -30.49 58.39 47.06
C ASP A 101 -28.97 58.53 47.30
N ARG A 102 -28.23 59.08 46.33
CA ARG A 102 -26.77 59.28 46.46
C ARG A 102 -26.41 60.28 47.54
N GLU A 103 -27.26 61.27 47.81
CA GLU A 103 -27.02 62.24 48.89
C GLU A 103 -27.13 61.59 50.27
N LEU A 104 -28.02 60.60 50.43
CA LEU A 104 -28.19 59.86 51.68
C LEU A 104 -27.03 58.90 51.95
N VAL A 105 -26.48 58.29 50.90
CA VAL A 105 -25.39 57.31 51.00
C VAL A 105 -24.00 57.97 51.10
N ASN A 106 -23.88 59.28 50.85
CA ASN A 106 -22.59 59.98 50.91
C ASN A 106 -21.90 59.87 52.28
N ALA A 107 -22.64 59.87 53.39
CA ALA A 107 -22.06 59.70 54.72
C ALA A 107 -21.42 58.31 54.91
N GLU A 108 -22.07 57.27 54.37
CA GLU A 108 -21.56 55.92 54.38
C GLU A 108 -20.37 55.76 53.41
N LEU A 109 -20.35 56.51 52.31
CA LEU A 109 -19.21 56.56 51.38
C LEU A 109 -17.97 57.26 51.99
N GLU A 110 -18.16 58.29 52.82
CA GLU A 110 -17.04 58.86 53.58
C GLU A 110 -16.47 57.86 54.58
N SER A 111 -17.35 57.10 55.25
CA SER A 111 -16.92 56.01 56.13
C SER A 111 -16.22 54.86 55.36
N PHE A 112 -16.65 54.56 54.13
CA PHE A 112 -15.94 53.65 53.20
C PHE A 112 -14.51 54.15 52.96
N ASN A 113 -14.37 55.44 52.63
CA ASN A 113 -13.08 56.04 52.33
C ASN A 113 -12.09 55.92 53.49
N THR A 114 -12.55 56.07 54.75
CA THR A 114 -11.71 55.88 55.94
C THR A 114 -11.26 54.43 56.15
N ARG A 115 -12.01 53.45 55.63
CA ARG A 115 -11.77 52.00 55.80
C ARG A 115 -11.25 51.31 54.54
N THR A 116 -10.97 52.08 53.49
CA THR A 116 -10.44 51.61 52.19
C THR A 116 -9.19 50.74 52.32
N THR A 117 -8.34 50.99 53.33
CA THR A 117 -7.11 50.22 53.53
C THR A 117 -7.39 48.77 53.90
N ALA A 118 -8.36 48.50 54.79
CA ALA A 118 -8.76 47.16 55.18
C ALA A 118 -9.46 46.39 54.05
N ILE A 119 -10.29 47.09 53.28
CA ILE A 119 -10.95 46.53 52.09
C ILE A 119 -9.92 46.23 51.01
N GLY A 120 -8.98 47.15 50.80
CA GLY A 120 -7.88 47.00 49.84
C GLY A 120 -6.95 45.83 50.18
N THR A 121 -6.63 45.59 51.45
CA THR A 121 -5.82 44.44 51.86
C THR A 121 -6.55 43.12 51.68
N ALA A 122 -7.85 43.05 52.00
CA ALA A 122 -8.67 41.85 51.79
C ALA A 122 -8.77 41.49 50.29
N ILE A 123 -9.10 42.47 49.44
CA ILE A 123 -9.17 42.28 47.97
C ILE A 123 -7.80 41.91 47.40
N SER A 124 -6.72 42.55 47.86
CA SER A 124 -5.36 42.23 47.41
C SER A 124 -4.93 40.82 47.80
N LYS A 125 -5.32 40.35 48.98
CA LYS A 125 -5.08 38.96 49.42
C LYS A 125 -5.78 37.98 48.48
N ARG A 126 -7.05 38.23 48.19
CA ARG A 126 -7.84 37.40 47.25
C ARG A 126 -7.24 37.38 45.85
N TRP A 127 -6.84 38.54 45.31
CA TRP A 127 -6.19 38.58 44.00
C TRP A 127 -4.87 37.80 43.97
N ASN A 128 -4.13 37.76 45.07
CA ASN A 128 -2.94 36.91 45.17
C ASN A 128 -3.30 35.41 45.21
N GLU A 129 -4.38 35.04 45.87
CA GLU A 129 -4.92 33.67 45.88
C GLU A 129 -5.39 33.26 44.47
N ASP A 130 -6.19 34.10 43.79
CA ASP A 130 -6.62 33.90 42.40
C ASP A 130 -5.44 33.83 41.43
N ALA A 131 -4.42 34.68 41.61
CA ALA A 131 -3.20 34.61 40.82
C ALA A 131 -2.41 33.32 41.10
N SER A 132 -2.48 32.76 42.31
CA SER A 132 -1.84 31.48 42.65
C SER A 132 -2.56 30.30 42.01
N THR A 133 -3.90 30.28 41.99
CA THR A 133 -4.69 29.23 41.34
C THR A 133 -4.48 29.26 39.83
N LEU A 134 -4.45 30.46 39.22
CA LEU A 134 -4.12 30.62 37.81
C LEU A 134 -2.70 30.14 37.48
N ARG A 135 -1.71 30.37 38.36
CA ARG A 135 -0.35 29.82 38.17
C ARG A 135 -0.33 28.30 38.21
N GLN A 136 -1.07 27.69 39.15
CA GLN A 136 -1.20 26.24 39.24
C GLN A 136 -1.85 25.66 37.97
N LEU A 137 -2.94 26.26 37.49
CA LEU A 137 -3.63 25.82 36.28
C LEU A 137 -2.74 25.92 35.04
N LEU A 138 -1.90 26.95 34.98
CA LEU A 138 -0.94 27.16 33.88
C LEU A 138 0.34 26.31 34.03
N GLY A 139 0.48 25.53 35.11
CA GLY A 139 1.66 24.72 35.40
C GLY A 139 2.94 25.54 35.60
N ILE A 140 2.80 26.83 35.96
CA ILE A 140 3.93 27.74 36.17
C ILE A 140 4.45 27.49 37.58
N GLU A 141 5.74 27.13 37.70
CA GLU A 141 6.41 26.95 39.00
C GLU A 141 6.15 28.15 39.93
N ALA A 142 5.91 27.87 41.21
CA ALA A 142 5.47 28.84 42.23
C ALA A 142 6.38 30.09 42.36
N HIS A 143 7.60 30.01 41.84
CA HIS A 143 8.69 30.99 41.94
C HIS A 143 8.61 32.08 40.86
N ARG A 144 7.79 31.89 39.81
CA ARG A 144 7.66 32.88 38.74
C ARG A 144 6.64 33.96 39.12
N ALA A 145 7.01 35.23 38.95
CA ALA A 145 6.19 36.38 39.32
C ALA A 145 4.85 36.42 38.55
N ALA A 146 3.79 36.97 39.18
CA ALA A 146 2.46 37.15 38.59
C ALA A 146 2.50 37.89 37.24
N THR A 147 3.50 38.74 37.04
CA THR A 147 3.75 39.51 35.82
C THR A 147 4.04 38.65 34.59
N SER A 148 4.39 37.37 34.78
CA SER A 148 4.63 36.42 33.68
C SER A 148 3.37 35.72 33.16
N ILE A 149 2.25 35.80 33.88
CA ILE A 149 0.98 35.15 33.51
C ILE A 149 0.48 35.62 32.13
N PRO A 150 0.42 36.93 31.83
CA PRO A 150 -0.08 37.41 30.53
C PRO A 150 0.77 36.91 29.36
N GLN A 151 2.10 36.91 29.51
CA GLN A 151 3.00 36.43 28.47
C GLN A 151 2.82 34.93 28.21
N THR A 152 2.66 34.13 29.26
CA THR A 152 2.43 32.68 29.13
C THR A 152 1.08 32.40 28.47
N ILE A 153 0.02 33.12 28.85
CA ILE A 153 -1.30 33.00 28.20
C ILE A 153 -1.21 33.36 26.72
N GLN A 154 -0.49 34.45 26.38
CA GLN A 154 -0.30 34.85 24.99
C GLN A 154 0.49 33.79 24.21
N ASN A 155 1.55 33.22 24.79
CA ASN A 155 2.33 32.15 24.18
C ASN A 155 1.49 30.88 23.96
N LEU A 156 0.67 30.50 24.94
CA LEU A 156 -0.27 29.39 24.82
C LEU A 156 -1.27 29.64 23.68
N LYS A 157 -1.90 30.82 23.64
CA LYS A 157 -2.84 31.20 22.58
C LYS A 157 -2.19 31.15 21.19
N MET A 158 -0.97 31.65 21.07
CA MET A 158 -0.20 31.57 19.82
C MET A 158 0.14 30.12 19.45
N SER A 159 0.53 29.29 20.42
CA SER A 159 0.82 27.87 20.19
C SER A 159 -0.43 27.11 19.76
N THR A 160 -1.58 27.33 20.41
CA THR A 160 -2.86 26.71 20.03
C THR A 160 -3.26 27.11 18.62
N SER A 161 -3.16 28.39 18.29
CA SER A 161 -3.43 28.89 16.93
C SER A 161 -2.48 28.26 15.89
N LYS A 162 -1.19 28.14 16.21
CA LYS A 162 -0.21 27.46 15.36
C LYS A 162 -0.53 25.98 15.17
N SER A 163 -0.87 25.26 16.23
CA SER A 163 -1.25 23.84 16.17
C SER A 163 -2.53 23.63 15.37
N GLN A 164 -3.51 24.52 15.48
CA GLN A 164 -4.73 24.50 14.66
C GLN A 164 -4.39 24.65 13.17
N LEU A 165 -3.58 25.65 12.80
CA LEU A 165 -3.13 25.83 11.42
C LEU A 165 -2.35 24.63 10.88
N GLN A 166 -1.50 24.01 11.70
CA GLN A 166 -0.77 22.80 11.30
C GLN A 166 -1.71 21.61 11.08
N LEU A 167 -2.74 21.46 11.90
CA LEU A 167 -3.75 20.41 11.75
C LEU A 167 -4.57 20.61 10.47
N ASP A 168 -4.96 21.84 10.16
CA ASP A 168 -5.69 22.13 8.94
C ASP A 168 -4.84 21.88 7.69
N HIS A 169 -3.55 22.24 7.75
CA HIS A 169 -2.61 21.93 6.68
C HIS A 169 -2.41 20.41 6.49
N SER A 170 -2.27 19.65 7.58
CA SER A 170 -2.11 18.20 7.49
C SER A 170 -3.37 17.50 6.98
N ARG A 171 -4.57 17.98 7.36
CA ARG A 171 -5.85 17.50 6.81
C ARG A 171 -5.95 17.74 5.32
N LEU A 172 -5.54 18.92 4.84
CA LEU A 172 -5.55 19.24 3.42
C LEU A 172 -4.54 18.39 2.63
N ALA A 173 -3.34 18.18 3.17
CA ALA A 173 -2.35 17.28 2.58
C ALA A 173 -2.84 15.83 2.51
N LEU A 174 -3.51 15.35 3.58
CA LEU A 174 -4.10 14.02 3.61
C LEU A 174 -5.21 13.87 2.56
N ALA A 175 -6.09 14.85 2.42
CA ALA A 175 -7.13 14.83 1.38
C ALA A 175 -6.53 14.74 -0.03
N GLY A 176 -5.45 15.50 -0.31
CA GLY A 176 -4.72 15.41 -1.58
C GLY A 176 -4.08 14.04 -1.81
N ASN A 177 -3.51 13.43 -0.77
CA ASN A 177 -2.94 12.08 -0.87
C ASN A 177 -4.02 11.01 -1.11
N ILE A 178 -5.20 11.15 -0.51
CA ILE A 178 -6.33 10.25 -0.73
C ILE A 178 -6.82 10.34 -2.17
N ASP A 179 -6.91 11.55 -2.74
CA ASP A 179 -7.26 11.74 -4.15
C ASP A 179 -6.26 11.06 -5.08
N HIS A 180 -4.95 11.25 -4.82
CA HIS A 180 -3.89 10.58 -5.57
C HIS A 180 -3.96 9.05 -5.45
N PHE A 181 -4.23 8.53 -4.26
CA PHE A 181 -4.41 7.10 -4.02
C PHE A 181 -5.61 6.54 -4.81
N HIS A 182 -6.74 7.24 -4.83
CA HIS A 182 -7.90 6.82 -5.63
C HIS A 182 -7.62 6.86 -7.13
N ALA A 183 -6.88 7.87 -7.61
CA ALA A 183 -6.45 7.95 -9.00
C ALA A 183 -5.56 6.76 -9.40
N LEU A 184 -4.57 6.42 -8.55
CA LEU A 184 -3.71 5.25 -8.75
C LEU A 184 -4.52 3.94 -8.71
N HIS A 185 -5.44 3.80 -7.75
CA HIS A 185 -6.28 2.62 -7.63
C HIS A 185 -7.16 2.43 -8.87
N ARG A 186 -7.76 3.51 -9.38
CA ARG A 186 -8.49 3.51 -10.65
C ARG A 186 -7.60 3.04 -11.81
N GLN A 187 -6.39 3.58 -11.93
CA GLN A 187 -5.46 3.22 -12.99
C GLN A 187 -5.05 1.73 -12.92
N ILE A 188 -4.84 1.19 -11.72
CA ILE A 188 -4.53 -0.23 -11.51
C ILE A 188 -5.72 -1.10 -11.93
N LEU A 189 -6.94 -0.74 -11.52
CA LEU A 189 -8.16 -1.48 -11.90
C LEU A 189 -8.38 -1.46 -13.41
N GLU A 190 -8.28 -0.28 -14.05
CA GLU A 190 -8.40 -0.14 -15.51
C GLU A 190 -7.35 -0.99 -16.24
N SER A 191 -6.09 -0.95 -15.78
CA SER A 191 -5.01 -1.75 -16.38
C SER A 191 -5.26 -3.24 -16.19
N SER A 192 -5.73 -3.66 -15.02
CA SER A 192 -6.03 -5.07 -14.72
C SER A 192 -7.19 -5.57 -15.57
N ILE A 193 -8.27 -4.79 -15.70
CA ILE A 193 -9.41 -5.11 -16.58
C ILE A 193 -8.93 -5.22 -18.03
N ARG A 194 -8.14 -4.27 -18.51
CA ARG A 194 -7.60 -4.30 -19.88
C ARG A 194 -6.74 -5.54 -20.14
N ILE A 195 -5.90 -5.94 -19.19
CA ILE A 195 -5.08 -7.16 -19.31
C ILE A 195 -5.99 -8.40 -19.34
N LEU A 196 -6.99 -8.48 -18.47
CA LEU A 196 -7.98 -9.57 -18.46
C LEU A 196 -8.72 -9.66 -19.80
N GLU A 197 -9.21 -8.54 -20.32
CA GLU A 197 -9.87 -8.44 -21.61
C GLU A 197 -8.94 -8.88 -22.75
N GLN A 198 -7.66 -8.51 -22.73
CA GLN A 198 -6.70 -8.89 -23.77
C GLN A 198 -6.27 -10.35 -23.70
N THR A 199 -6.13 -10.91 -22.49
CA THR A 199 -5.58 -12.26 -22.28
C THR A 199 -6.64 -13.34 -22.36
N ILE A 200 -7.81 -13.12 -21.74
CA ILE A 200 -8.89 -14.11 -21.71
C ILE A 200 -9.86 -13.92 -22.88
N HIS A 201 -10.18 -12.66 -23.21
CA HIS A 201 -11.22 -12.33 -24.20
C HIS A 201 -10.68 -11.67 -25.48
N GLY A 202 -9.35 -11.57 -25.61
CA GLY A 202 -8.74 -10.70 -26.61
C GLY A 202 -8.65 -11.33 -28.00
N SER A 203 -8.42 -10.47 -28.99
CA SER A 203 -8.16 -10.89 -30.37
C SER A 203 -6.96 -11.82 -30.49
N VAL A 204 -5.94 -11.68 -29.64
CA VAL A 204 -4.75 -12.55 -29.63
C VAL A 204 -5.10 -13.96 -29.20
N ALA A 205 -5.84 -14.13 -28.09
CA ALA A 205 -6.29 -15.45 -27.65
C ALA A 205 -7.22 -16.10 -28.69
N ARG A 206 -8.15 -15.33 -29.26
CA ARG A 206 -9.04 -15.81 -30.34
C ARG A 206 -8.28 -16.18 -31.62
N SER A 207 -7.31 -15.37 -32.04
CA SER A 207 -6.46 -15.62 -33.21
C SER A 207 -5.56 -16.85 -33.01
N ALA A 208 -4.96 -17.00 -31.82
CA ALA A 208 -4.18 -18.17 -31.48
C ALA A 208 -5.04 -19.43 -31.53
N LYS A 209 -6.24 -19.40 -30.92
CA LYS A 209 -7.20 -20.51 -30.99
C LYS A 209 -7.59 -20.86 -32.42
N ALA A 210 -7.99 -19.88 -33.23
CA ALA A 210 -8.34 -20.09 -34.63
C ALA A 210 -7.17 -20.66 -35.45
N LYS A 211 -5.93 -20.21 -35.19
CA LYS A 211 -4.72 -20.73 -35.82
C LYS A 211 -4.45 -22.19 -35.42
N THR A 212 -4.63 -22.54 -34.15
CA THR A 212 -4.47 -23.93 -33.69
C THR A 212 -5.54 -24.85 -34.28
N GLU A 213 -6.80 -24.39 -34.35
CA GLU A 213 -7.89 -25.14 -34.99
C GLU A 213 -7.62 -25.34 -36.48
N TYR A 214 -7.18 -24.29 -37.19
CA TYR A 214 -6.78 -24.39 -38.59
C TYR A 214 -5.63 -25.40 -38.79
N LEU A 215 -4.55 -25.29 -38.02
CA LEU A 215 -3.42 -26.24 -38.13
C LEU A 215 -3.82 -27.68 -37.82
N ALA A 216 -4.73 -27.90 -36.87
CA ALA A 216 -5.28 -29.22 -36.58
C ALA A 216 -6.08 -29.78 -37.77
N THR A 217 -6.95 -28.98 -38.39
CA THR A 217 -7.71 -29.42 -39.58
C THR A 217 -6.80 -29.71 -40.78
N VAL A 218 -5.72 -28.93 -40.95
CA VAL A 218 -4.71 -29.17 -41.99
C VAL A 218 -3.96 -30.47 -41.72
N ALA A 219 -3.57 -30.73 -40.48
CA ALA A 219 -2.90 -31.97 -40.09
C ALA A 219 -3.79 -33.19 -40.35
N GLU A 220 -5.07 -33.14 -39.96
CA GLU A 220 -6.04 -34.20 -40.24
C GLU A 220 -6.26 -34.41 -41.75
N GLY A 221 -6.34 -33.31 -42.51
CA GLY A 221 -6.44 -33.37 -43.96
C GLY A 221 -5.20 -34.00 -44.62
N MET A 222 -4.00 -33.65 -44.12
CA MET A 222 -2.75 -34.25 -44.58
C MET A 222 -2.65 -35.73 -44.21
N GLU A 223 -3.04 -36.11 -43.00
CA GLU A 223 -3.09 -37.50 -42.56
C GLU A 223 -3.99 -38.34 -43.47
N LYS A 224 -5.21 -37.85 -43.76
CA LYS A 224 -6.13 -38.50 -44.70
C LYS A 224 -5.53 -38.58 -46.11
N LYS A 225 -4.86 -37.52 -46.58
CA LYS A 225 -4.20 -37.51 -47.90
C LYS A 225 -3.08 -38.53 -47.97
N VAL A 226 -2.22 -38.62 -46.95
CA VAL A 226 -1.16 -39.62 -46.85
C VAL A 226 -1.75 -41.03 -46.81
N GLY A 227 -2.83 -41.23 -46.05
CA GLY A 227 -3.57 -42.50 -46.01
C GLY A 227 -4.10 -42.92 -47.39
N LEU A 228 -4.68 -41.98 -48.15
CA LEU A 228 -5.13 -42.23 -49.52
C LEU A 228 -3.97 -42.57 -50.47
N GLN A 229 -2.87 -41.81 -50.41
CA GLN A 229 -1.68 -42.08 -51.23
C GLN A 229 -1.08 -43.44 -50.90
N HIS A 230 -1.02 -43.80 -49.60
CA HIS A 230 -0.54 -45.10 -49.16
C HIS A 230 -1.43 -46.23 -49.71
N ALA A 231 -2.76 -46.09 -49.61
CA ALA A 231 -3.70 -47.06 -50.17
C ALA A 231 -3.57 -47.19 -51.70
N GLN A 232 -3.39 -46.08 -52.41
CA GLN A 232 -3.14 -46.07 -53.85
C GLN A 232 -1.84 -46.78 -54.23
N LEU A 233 -0.74 -46.51 -53.51
CA LEU A 233 0.53 -47.19 -53.74
C LEU A 233 0.42 -48.70 -53.46
N ILE A 234 -0.25 -49.09 -52.36
CA ILE A 234 -0.53 -50.50 -52.10
C ILE A 234 -1.29 -51.12 -53.26
N GLN A 235 -2.33 -50.47 -53.78
CA GLN A 235 -3.09 -51.00 -54.93
C GLN A 235 -2.23 -51.13 -56.20
N GLN A 236 -1.29 -50.21 -56.45
CA GLN A 236 -0.42 -50.26 -57.63
C GLN A 236 0.65 -51.35 -57.54
N PHE A 237 1.25 -51.56 -56.37
CA PHE A 237 2.33 -52.55 -56.20
C PHE A 237 1.84 -53.95 -55.84
N TYR A 238 0.72 -54.06 -55.10
CA TYR A 238 0.07 -55.32 -54.77
C TYR A 238 -1.07 -55.62 -55.75
N THR A 239 -0.72 -55.77 -57.03
CA THR A 239 -1.66 -56.30 -58.03
C THR A 239 -2.04 -57.75 -57.69
N PRO A 240 -3.25 -58.20 -58.08
CA PRO A 240 -3.70 -59.57 -57.79
C PRO A 240 -2.74 -60.63 -58.35
N ASP A 241 -2.06 -60.33 -59.46
CA ASP A 241 -1.06 -61.21 -60.07
C ASP A 241 0.21 -61.32 -59.22
N VAL A 242 0.71 -60.20 -58.67
CA VAL A 242 1.87 -60.22 -57.75
C VAL A 242 1.51 -60.91 -56.44
N GLN A 243 0.30 -60.69 -55.91
CA GLN A 243 -0.18 -61.41 -54.74
C GLN A 243 -0.31 -62.92 -55.00
N ALA A 244 -0.80 -63.32 -56.18
CA ALA A 244 -0.89 -64.73 -56.58
C ALA A 244 0.50 -65.36 -56.76
N ALA A 245 1.44 -64.64 -57.38
CA ALA A 245 2.82 -65.09 -57.54
C ALA A 245 3.53 -65.26 -56.20
N LEU A 246 3.38 -64.29 -55.27
CA LEU A 246 3.93 -64.38 -53.92
C LEU A 246 3.33 -65.53 -53.11
N ARG A 247 2.01 -65.77 -53.23
CA ARG A 247 1.34 -66.94 -52.61
C ARG A 247 1.88 -68.25 -53.16
N ASN A 248 2.00 -68.36 -54.48
CA ASN A 248 2.54 -69.55 -55.14
C ASN A 248 4.00 -69.81 -54.73
N GLN A 249 4.81 -68.76 -54.61
CA GLN A 249 6.19 -68.86 -54.15
C GLN A 249 6.26 -69.28 -52.68
N ALA A 250 5.41 -68.72 -51.81
CA ALA A 250 5.32 -69.12 -50.41
C ALA A 250 4.93 -70.61 -50.27
N ASP A 251 3.98 -71.08 -51.08
CA ASP A 251 3.58 -72.48 -51.08
C ASP A 251 4.65 -73.41 -51.67
N SER A 252 5.42 -72.96 -52.68
CA SER A 252 6.61 -73.69 -53.16
C SER A 252 7.67 -73.80 -52.07
N MET A 253 7.99 -72.70 -51.40
CA MET A 253 8.95 -72.69 -50.28
C MET A 253 8.51 -73.57 -49.12
N ARG A 254 7.21 -73.64 -48.82
CA ARG A 254 6.65 -74.57 -47.83
C ARG A 254 6.82 -76.03 -48.26
N LYS A 255 6.53 -76.35 -49.52
CA LYS A 255 6.72 -77.69 -50.07
C LYS A 255 8.21 -78.09 -50.05
N GLU A 256 9.09 -77.21 -50.49
CA GLU A 256 10.55 -77.42 -50.44
C GLU A 256 11.06 -77.59 -49.01
N SER A 257 10.59 -76.77 -48.06
CA SER A 257 10.92 -76.92 -46.64
C SER A 257 10.45 -78.26 -46.08
N ALA A 258 9.25 -78.72 -46.44
CA ALA A 258 8.75 -80.03 -46.03
C ALA A 258 9.60 -81.17 -46.58
N VAL A 259 9.99 -81.10 -47.86
CA VAL A 259 10.90 -82.08 -48.50
C VAL A 259 12.27 -82.06 -47.83
N LEU A 260 12.84 -80.89 -47.55
CA LEU A 260 14.12 -80.76 -46.86
C LEU A 260 14.05 -81.33 -45.44
N LYS A 261 12.96 -81.06 -44.70
CA LYS A 261 12.74 -81.66 -43.37
C LYS A 261 12.65 -83.18 -43.44
N MET A 262 11.99 -83.75 -44.46
CA MET A 262 11.99 -85.20 -44.68
C MET A 262 13.39 -85.73 -44.98
N LYS A 263 14.14 -85.08 -45.87
CA LYS A 263 15.53 -85.48 -46.19
C LYS A 263 16.45 -85.41 -44.97
N VAL A 264 16.28 -84.40 -44.12
CA VAL A 264 17.00 -84.29 -42.84
C VAL A 264 16.63 -85.46 -41.94
N ARG A 265 15.34 -85.78 -41.81
CA ARG A 265 14.88 -86.92 -41.00
C ARG A 265 15.42 -88.26 -41.51
N ASP A 266 15.45 -88.46 -42.83
CA ASP A 266 16.01 -89.66 -43.46
C ASP A 266 17.54 -89.74 -43.26
N ALA A 267 18.25 -88.62 -43.40
CA ALA A 267 19.68 -88.54 -43.15
C ALA A 267 20.02 -88.78 -41.69
N GLU A 268 19.23 -88.24 -40.75
CA GLU A 268 19.33 -88.53 -39.31
C GLU A 268 19.01 -90.00 -39.01
N GLY A 269 18.04 -90.60 -39.69
CA GLY A 269 17.74 -92.03 -39.62
C GLY A 269 18.95 -92.88 -40.04
N LYS A 270 19.54 -92.58 -41.19
CA LYS A 270 20.78 -93.22 -41.66
C LYS A 270 21.94 -92.98 -40.69
N LEU A 271 22.10 -91.77 -40.15
CA LEU A 271 23.14 -91.47 -39.17
C LEU A 271 22.94 -92.30 -37.90
N LYS A 272 21.70 -92.47 -37.43
CA LYS A 272 21.38 -93.35 -36.30
C LYS A 272 21.67 -94.82 -36.62
N GLU A 273 21.38 -95.29 -37.82
CA GLU A 273 21.78 -96.63 -38.27
C GLU A 273 23.31 -96.79 -38.28
N TYR A 274 24.05 -95.79 -38.79
CA TYR A 274 25.52 -95.77 -38.74
C TYR A 274 26.07 -95.69 -37.32
N GLN A 275 25.42 -94.96 -36.41
CA GLN A 275 25.81 -94.87 -34.99
C GLN A 275 25.46 -96.14 -34.21
N ALA A 276 24.34 -96.81 -34.54
CA ALA A 276 23.95 -98.10 -34.00
C ALA A 276 24.85 -99.23 -34.54
N ALA A 277 25.34 -99.09 -35.77
CA ALA A 277 26.41 -99.90 -36.34
C ALA A 277 27.75 -99.56 -35.66
N LYS A 278 27.94 -100.06 -34.44
CA LYS A 278 29.24 -100.28 -33.77
C LYS A 278 30.16 -101.26 -34.55
N GLY A 279 30.24 -101.13 -35.87
CA GLY A 279 30.98 -102.03 -36.76
C GLY A 279 32.44 -101.62 -37.00
N MET A 280 32.80 -100.35 -36.80
CA MET A 280 34.13 -99.85 -37.21
C MET A 280 35.25 -100.07 -36.15
N GLN A 281 34.91 -100.17 -34.86
CA GLN A 281 35.89 -100.50 -33.82
C GLN A 281 36.26 -101.99 -33.75
N GLY A 282 35.37 -102.88 -34.19
CA GLY A 282 35.61 -104.34 -34.20
C GLY A 282 36.52 -104.78 -35.36
N MET A 283 36.31 -104.21 -36.55
CA MET A 283 37.05 -104.59 -37.76
C MET A 283 38.53 -104.14 -37.73
N ALA A 284 38.84 -103.02 -37.09
CA ALA A 284 40.21 -102.53 -36.96
C ALA A 284 41.10 -103.43 -36.05
N LYS A 285 40.52 -104.07 -35.03
CA LYS A 285 41.26 -104.99 -34.14
C LYS A 285 41.61 -106.31 -34.83
N GLN A 286 40.66 -106.90 -35.57
CA GLN A 286 40.88 -108.17 -36.29
C GLN A 286 41.92 -108.02 -37.41
N TYR A 287 41.96 -106.86 -38.09
CA TYR A 287 42.96 -106.63 -39.13
C TYR A 287 44.40 -106.52 -38.58
N ALA A 288 44.56 -105.95 -37.37
CA ALA A 288 45.87 -105.82 -36.72
C ALA A 288 46.43 -107.19 -36.29
N GLU A 289 45.58 -108.12 -35.84
CA GLU A 289 45.98 -109.47 -35.45
C GLU A 289 46.42 -110.31 -36.66
N ILE A 290 45.66 -110.28 -37.76
CA ILE A 290 45.98 -111.02 -38.99
C ILE A 290 47.31 -110.53 -39.59
N THR A 291 47.57 -109.22 -39.52
CA THR A 291 48.83 -108.64 -40.04
C THR A 291 50.05 -109.08 -39.22
N ARG A 292 49.90 -109.24 -37.89
CA ARG A 292 50.98 -109.76 -37.04
C ARG A 292 51.25 -111.24 -37.33
N ALA A 293 50.20 -112.06 -37.39
CA ALA A 293 50.32 -113.49 -37.68
C ALA A 293 50.97 -113.75 -39.05
N SER A 294 50.61 -112.97 -40.07
CA SER A 294 51.22 -113.09 -41.40
C SER A 294 52.72 -112.74 -41.43
N LYS A 295 53.19 -111.89 -40.51
CA LYS A 295 54.60 -111.50 -40.44
C LYS A 295 55.45 -112.61 -39.81
N THR A 296 54.93 -113.25 -38.76
CA THR A 296 55.60 -114.37 -38.07
C THR A 296 55.76 -115.58 -39.00
N VAL A 297 54.71 -115.92 -39.75
CA VAL A 297 54.77 -117.04 -40.72
C VAL A 297 55.78 -116.76 -41.84
N LYS A 298 55.92 -115.51 -42.30
CA LYS A 298 56.94 -115.15 -43.29
C LYS A 298 58.37 -115.27 -42.75
N GLU A 299 58.59 -114.98 -41.46
CA GLU A 299 59.89 -115.11 -40.82
C GLU A 299 60.28 -116.59 -40.57
N GLU A 300 59.31 -117.47 -40.30
CA GLU A 300 59.55 -118.92 -40.17
C GLU A 300 59.86 -119.61 -41.51
N ILE A 301 59.20 -119.21 -42.60
CA ILE A 301 59.48 -119.76 -43.94
C ILE A 301 60.88 -119.38 -44.44
N ALA A 302 61.47 -118.27 -43.98
CA ALA A 302 62.82 -117.86 -44.37
C ALA A 302 63.95 -118.57 -43.59
N ARG A 303 63.63 -119.40 -42.58
CA ARG A 303 64.60 -120.18 -41.78
C ARG A 303 64.61 -121.68 -42.12
N LEU A 304 63.78 -122.12 -43.07
CA LEU A 304 63.79 -123.47 -43.68
C LEU A 304 64.38 -123.39 -45.08
#